data_AF-A0A6J2X0I9-F1
#
_entry.id   AF-A0A6J2X0I9-F1
#
_cell.length_a   1.000
_cell.length_b   1.000
_cell.length_c   1.000
_cell.angle_alpha   90.00
_cell.angle_beta   90.00
_cell.angle_gamma   90.00
#
_symmetry.space_group_name_H-M   'P 1'
#
loop_
_entity.id
_entity.type
_entity.pdbx_description
1 polymer ?
#
loop_
_entity_poly.entity_id
_entity_poly.type
_entity_poly.pdbx_seq_one_letter_code
_entity_poly.pdbx_strand_id
1 'polypeptide(L)'
;MEESEKCMDKEPVLGGCDPDQRNASGEHDSAQSTAPENEPVKSAESEPTRSRLKLFNKVMEKSFQRLITDASFQRFARSFHPLYKQNKQMTEAIHKQFISDLQKSIQEDISRVIEEGELHIKLDELDKLEELAKNTTQPAWRPSGCPERDLSSSLVPYFQAQEEYLCRELRKLQKENTALAERVQAGRQAIVQTEQRITATVEEWKASVGDMEAFVSSVCPSETFDF
;
A
#
# COMPACT_ATOMS: atom_id res chain seq x y z
N MET A 1 -46.93 13.47 -30.23
CA MET A 1 -46.05 12.85 -31.24
C MET A 1 -44.75 12.55 -30.53
N GLU A 2 -44.78 11.50 -29.72
CA GLU A 2 -44.59 10.10 -30.14
C GLU A 2 -43.11 9.76 -30.25
N GLU A 3 -42.71 8.94 -29.28
CA GLU A 3 -41.55 8.05 -29.32
C GLU A 3 -41.55 7.21 -30.59
N SER A 4 -40.37 6.80 -31.04
CA SER A 4 -40.18 5.50 -31.68
C SER A 4 -38.72 5.08 -31.55
N GLU A 5 -38.56 3.98 -30.81
CA GLU A 5 -37.41 3.11 -30.70
C GLU A 5 -36.87 2.65 -32.06
N LYS A 6 -35.58 2.29 -32.11
CA LYS A 6 -35.19 0.98 -32.67
C LYS A 6 -33.81 0.53 -32.19
N CYS A 7 -33.82 -0.53 -31.37
CA CYS A 7 -32.70 -1.44 -31.12
C CYS A 7 -32.27 -2.17 -32.41
N MET A 8 -30.99 -2.56 -32.52
CA MET A 8 -30.62 -3.96 -32.79
C MET A 8 -29.16 -4.25 -32.40
N ASP A 9 -29.04 -5.40 -31.77
CA ASP A 9 -27.92 -6.09 -31.13
C ASP A 9 -26.72 -6.43 -32.02
N LYS A 10 -25.56 -6.66 -31.38
CA LYS A 10 -24.81 -7.94 -31.49
C LYS A 10 -23.75 -8.07 -30.39
N GLU A 11 -23.81 -9.19 -29.68
CA GLU A 11 -23.00 -9.64 -28.53
C GLU A 11 -21.50 -9.83 -28.82
N PRO A 12 -20.65 -9.83 -27.75
CA PRO A 12 -19.32 -10.40 -27.77
C PRO A 12 -19.31 -11.90 -27.42
N VAL A 13 -18.53 -12.69 -28.17
CA VAL A 13 -18.33 -14.13 -27.93
C VAL A 13 -17.47 -14.34 -26.69
N LEU A 14 -18.06 -15.02 -25.70
CA LEU A 14 -17.40 -15.70 -24.59
C LEU A 14 -17.06 -17.15 -24.98
N GLY A 15 -15.91 -17.61 -24.53
CA GLY A 15 -15.57 -19.03 -24.40
C GLY A 15 -14.21 -19.13 -23.73
N GLY A 16 -13.99 -19.87 -22.65
CA GLY A 16 -14.81 -20.77 -21.85
C GLY A 16 -13.79 -21.52 -20.98
N CYS A 17 -13.88 -21.38 -19.66
CA CYS A 17 -13.19 -22.25 -18.71
C CYS A 17 -14.25 -23.13 -18.06
N ASP A 18 -14.02 -24.44 -18.00
CA ASP A 18 -14.47 -25.28 -16.88
C ASP A 18 -13.73 -26.64 -16.87
N PRO A 19 -13.73 -27.36 -15.73
CA PRO A 19 -12.68 -28.25 -15.25
C PRO A 19 -13.13 -29.72 -15.16
N ASP A 20 -12.23 -30.63 -14.78
CA ASP A 20 -12.51 -31.90 -14.05
C ASP A 20 -11.17 -32.65 -13.87
N GLN A 21 -10.59 -32.77 -12.68
CA GLN A 21 -10.85 -33.74 -11.61
C GLN A 21 -10.88 -35.24 -12.01
N ARG A 22 -9.91 -35.99 -11.49
CA ARG A 22 -10.03 -37.33 -10.84
C ARG A 22 -8.64 -37.69 -10.24
N ASN A 23 -8.49 -37.69 -8.91
CA ASN A 23 -8.65 -38.83 -7.96
C ASN A 23 -7.64 -39.97 -8.22
N ALA A 24 -6.98 -40.63 -7.25
CA ALA A 24 -7.06 -40.66 -5.79
C ALA A 24 -5.93 -41.56 -5.23
N SER A 25 -5.87 -41.62 -3.88
CA SER A 25 -5.29 -42.69 -3.02
C SER A 25 -3.79 -42.54 -2.70
N GLY A 26 -3.38 -42.31 -1.45
CA GLY A 26 -3.42 -43.24 -0.30
C GLY A 26 -2.01 -43.84 -0.17
N GLU A 27 -1.31 -43.97 0.95
CA GLU A 27 -1.64 -44.14 2.37
C GLU A 27 -0.43 -43.73 3.25
N HIS A 28 -0.68 -43.71 4.55
CA HIS A 28 0.23 -43.51 5.68
C HIS A 28 1.47 -44.44 5.69
N ASP A 29 2.58 -43.98 6.27
CA ASP A 29 3.22 -44.73 7.36
C ASP A 29 4.15 -43.88 8.27
N SER A 30 4.07 -44.18 9.56
CA SER A 30 4.86 -43.63 10.66
C SER A 30 6.25 -44.28 10.72
N ALA A 31 7.29 -43.52 11.09
CA ALA A 31 8.16 -43.82 12.24
C ALA A 31 9.42 -42.93 12.33
N GLN A 32 9.61 -42.41 13.55
CA GLN A 32 10.86 -42.23 14.30
C GLN A 32 11.94 -41.22 13.89
N SER A 33 12.17 -40.33 14.86
CA SER A 33 13.37 -39.55 15.16
C SER A 33 14.68 -40.24 14.81
N THR A 34 15.52 -39.51 14.08
CA THR A 34 16.97 -39.47 14.31
C THR A 34 17.46 -38.06 13.99
N ALA A 35 18.01 -37.38 15.00
CA ALA A 35 18.85 -36.21 14.80
C ALA A 35 20.16 -36.66 14.16
N PRO A 36 20.79 -35.76 13.37
CA PRO A 36 22.21 -35.53 13.58
C PRO A 36 22.49 -34.04 13.75
N GLU A 37 23.16 -33.72 14.86
CA GLU A 37 24.02 -32.54 14.95
C GLU A 37 24.89 -32.46 13.69
N ASN A 38 24.90 -31.28 13.05
CA ASN A 38 26.02 -30.85 12.22
C ASN A 38 26.01 -29.32 12.13
N GLU A 39 27.02 -28.77 12.80
CA GLU A 39 27.83 -27.61 12.39
C GLU A 39 27.15 -26.24 12.22
N PRO A 40 27.69 -25.18 12.87
CA PRO A 40 27.26 -23.82 12.60
C PRO A 40 27.62 -23.48 11.16
N VAL A 41 26.60 -23.20 10.34
CA VAL A 41 26.76 -22.62 9.01
C VAL A 41 27.54 -21.33 9.17
N LYS A 42 28.85 -21.44 8.88
CA LYS A 42 29.80 -20.35 8.73
C LYS A 42 29.29 -19.49 7.58
N SER A 43 28.41 -18.54 7.93
CA SER A 43 27.85 -17.59 6.99
C SER A 43 29.02 -16.82 6.39
N ALA A 44 29.04 -16.84 5.06
CA ALA A 44 30.11 -16.37 4.21
C ALA A 44 30.74 -15.09 4.73
N GLU A 45 32.07 -15.05 4.67
CA GLU A 45 32.85 -13.81 4.78
C GLU A 45 32.26 -12.80 3.80
N SER A 46 31.43 -11.91 4.32
CA SER A 46 31.04 -10.70 3.62
C SER A 46 32.33 -9.95 3.37
N GLU A 47 32.66 -9.72 2.09
CA GLU A 47 33.70 -8.77 1.71
C GLU A 47 33.61 -7.54 2.62
N PRO A 48 34.75 -7.00 3.11
CA PRO A 48 34.73 -5.94 4.10
C PRO A 48 33.91 -4.78 3.55
N THR A 49 32.70 -4.63 4.09
CA THR A 49 31.75 -3.60 3.67
C THR A 49 32.49 -2.27 3.71
N ARG A 50 32.66 -1.66 2.54
CA ARG A 50 33.48 -0.47 2.35
C ARG A 50 32.77 0.69 3.05
N SER A 51 33.05 0.88 4.34
CA SER A 51 32.44 1.95 5.14
C SER A 51 32.72 3.32 4.51
N ARG A 52 31.66 4.00 4.07
CA ARG A 52 31.76 5.33 3.48
C ARG A 52 32.33 6.35 4.45
N LEU A 53 32.02 6.23 5.74
CA LEU A 53 32.58 7.08 6.79
C LEU A 53 34.10 6.91 6.91
N LYS A 54 34.62 5.68 6.89
CA LYS A 54 36.06 5.43 6.90
C LYS A 54 36.74 6.00 5.67
N LEU A 55 36.10 5.90 4.50
CA LEU A 55 36.61 6.50 3.27
C LEU A 55 36.65 8.03 3.36
N PHE A 56 35.57 8.65 3.86
CA PHE A 56 35.48 10.09 4.09
C PHE A 56 36.61 10.57 5.01
N ASN A 57 36.75 9.98 6.19
CA ASN A 57 37.81 10.33 7.15
C ASN A 57 39.21 10.20 6.54
N LYS A 58 39.45 9.14 5.77
CA LYS A 58 40.73 8.91 5.09
C LYS A 58 41.02 9.97 4.02
N VAL A 59 40.01 10.39 3.24
CA VAL A 59 40.17 11.43 2.22
C VAL A 59 40.40 12.79 2.87
N MET A 60 39.67 13.11 3.93
CA MET A 60 39.84 14.36 4.68
C MET A 60 41.23 14.46 5.30
N GLU A 61 41.68 13.41 5.99
CA GLU A 61 43.01 13.36 6.60
C GLU A 61 44.12 13.52 5.57
N LYS A 62 44.04 12.81 4.43
CA LYS A 62 45.04 12.95 3.36
C LYS A 62 45.06 14.35 2.74
N SER A 63 43.89 14.96 2.55
CA SER A 63 43.77 16.29 1.98
C SER A 63 44.36 17.34 2.92
N PHE A 64 44.09 17.19 4.22
CA PHE A 64 44.64 18.03 5.27
C PHE A 64 46.15 17.89 5.41
N GLN A 65 46.69 16.67 5.42
CA GLN A 65 48.14 16.43 5.41
C GLN A 65 48.82 17.11 4.22
N ARG A 66 48.19 17.08 3.03
CA ARG A 66 48.70 17.75 1.83
C ARG A 66 48.74 19.27 2.01
N LEU A 67 47.67 19.87 2.54
CA LEU A 67 47.61 21.29 2.86
C LEU A 67 48.75 21.73 3.81
N ILE A 68 48.97 20.97 4.89
CA ILE A 68 50.02 21.29 5.86
C ILE A 68 51.43 21.12 5.25
N THR A 69 51.61 20.11 4.41
CA THR A 69 52.86 19.90 3.66
C THR A 69 53.16 21.08 2.73
N ASP A 70 52.14 21.58 2.02
CA ASP A 70 52.26 22.73 1.14
C ASP A 70 52.54 24.04 1.92
N ALA A 71 52.04 24.14 3.15
CA ALA A 71 52.31 25.24 4.08
C ALA A 71 53.66 25.10 4.83
N SER A 72 54.63 24.37 4.28
CA SER A 72 55.95 24.14 4.91
C SER A 72 56.70 25.42 5.30
N PHE A 73 57.54 25.30 6.33
CA PHE A 73 58.38 26.40 6.82
C PHE A 73 59.30 26.97 5.73
N GLN A 74 59.83 26.12 4.83
CA GLN A 74 60.70 26.57 3.75
C GLN A 74 60.00 27.54 2.79
N ARG A 75 58.73 27.26 2.46
CA ARG A 75 57.91 28.15 1.63
C ARG A 75 57.60 29.45 2.39
N PHE A 76 57.24 29.34 3.66
CA PHE A 76 57.00 30.50 4.53
C PHE A 76 58.22 31.42 4.63
N ALA A 77 59.40 30.87 4.96
CA ALA A 77 60.64 31.64 5.09
C ALA A 77 61.12 32.26 3.76
N ARG A 78 60.82 31.62 2.62
CA ARG A 78 61.08 32.20 1.29
C ARG A 78 60.18 33.39 1.00
N SER A 79 58.88 33.29 1.27
CA SER A 79 57.92 34.37 1.07
C SER A 79 58.14 35.55 2.02
N PHE A 80 58.59 35.28 3.25
CA PHE A 80 58.88 36.28 4.27
C PHE A 80 60.40 36.42 4.53
N HIS A 81 61.19 36.44 3.45
CA HIS A 81 62.66 36.46 3.54
C HIS A 81 63.26 37.59 4.41
N PRO A 82 62.77 38.85 4.35
CA PRO A 82 63.30 39.92 5.19
C PRO A 82 63.14 39.63 6.69
N LEU A 83 61.99 39.11 7.10
CA LEU A 83 61.71 38.75 8.50
C LEU A 83 62.58 37.58 8.97
N TYR A 84 62.73 36.57 8.12
CA TYR A 84 63.59 35.41 8.39
C TYR A 84 65.05 35.81 8.61
N LYS A 85 65.57 36.74 7.79
CA LYS A 85 66.95 37.24 7.92
C LYS A 85 67.17 38.04 9.21
N GLN A 86 66.15 38.79 9.64
CA GLN A 86 66.23 39.63 10.84
C GLN A 86 66.16 38.80 12.13
N ASN A 87 65.23 37.84 12.21
CA ASN A 87 65.09 36.98 13.37
C ASN A 87 64.55 35.59 12.99
N LYS A 88 65.47 34.64 12.81
CA LYS A 88 65.15 33.26 12.45
C LYS A 88 64.29 32.55 13.50
N GLN A 89 64.64 32.72 14.79
CA GLN A 89 63.94 32.05 15.89
C GLN A 89 62.49 32.52 16.00
N MET A 90 62.26 33.83 15.91
CA MET A 90 60.91 34.39 15.92
C MET A 90 60.09 33.92 14.71
N THR A 91 60.69 33.93 13.52
CA THR A 91 60.02 33.50 12.28
C THR A 91 59.60 32.02 12.35
N GLU A 92 60.45 31.16 12.93
CA GLU A 92 60.12 29.75 13.16
C GLU A 92 59.02 29.57 14.21
N ALA A 93 59.04 30.35 15.29
CA ALA A 93 57.98 30.32 16.31
C ALA A 93 56.61 30.74 15.75
N ILE A 94 56.57 31.81 14.95
CA ILE A 94 55.34 32.27 14.28
C ILE A 94 54.79 31.18 13.36
N HIS A 95 55.63 30.57 12.54
CA HIS A 95 55.19 29.51 11.62
C HIS A 95 54.65 28.29 12.35
N LYS A 96 55.33 27.84 13.42
CA LYS A 96 54.85 26.73 14.25
C LYS A 96 53.50 27.04 14.88
N GLN A 97 53.33 28.24 15.44
CA GLN A 97 52.06 28.67 16.02
C GLN A 97 50.95 28.71 14.97
N PHE A 98 51.22 29.32 13.81
CA PHE A 98 50.27 29.37 12.70
C PHE A 98 49.82 27.99 12.25
N ILE A 99 50.74 27.04 12.04
CA ILE A 99 50.40 25.67 11.63
C ILE A 99 49.60 24.96 12.72
N SER A 100 49.99 25.10 13.99
CA SER A 100 49.27 24.50 15.11
C SER A 100 47.82 25.02 15.20
N ASP A 101 47.64 26.33 15.11
CA ASP A 101 46.30 26.96 15.19
C ASP A 101 45.45 26.61 13.97
N LEU A 102 46.04 26.63 12.77
CA LEU A 102 45.37 26.21 11.54
C LEU A 102 44.92 24.76 11.63
N GLN A 103 45.80 23.88 12.13
CA GLN A 103 45.49 22.47 12.23
C GLN A 103 44.34 22.21 13.18
N LYS A 104 44.41 22.82 14.37
CA LYS A 104 43.38 22.71 15.39
C LYS A 104 42.04 23.25 14.87
N SER A 105 42.04 24.45 14.29
CA SER A 105 40.81 25.08 13.78
C SER A 105 40.13 24.22 12.71
N ILE A 106 40.89 23.73 11.72
CA ILE A 106 40.33 22.89 10.65
C ILE A 106 39.79 21.56 11.22
N GLN A 107 40.50 20.93 12.15
CA GLN A 107 40.08 19.66 12.73
C GLN A 107 38.81 19.82 13.59
N GLU A 108 38.71 20.93 14.34
CA GLU A 108 37.51 21.30 15.08
C GLU A 108 36.33 21.54 14.14
N ASP A 109 36.54 22.27 13.04
CA ASP A 109 35.48 22.54 12.06
C ASP A 109 35.02 21.28 11.32
N ILE A 110 35.94 20.39 10.94
CA ILE A 110 35.59 19.10 10.34
C ILE A 110 34.77 18.26 11.32
N SER A 111 35.21 18.16 12.58
CA SER A 111 34.46 17.43 13.62
C SER A 111 33.07 18.00 13.80
N ARG A 112 32.95 19.34 13.86
CA ARG A 112 31.68 20.05 13.97
C ARG A 112 30.75 19.73 12.79
N VAL A 113 31.25 19.76 11.55
CA VAL A 113 30.46 19.42 10.36
C VAL A 113 30.00 17.96 10.39
N ILE A 114 30.84 17.03 10.85
CA ILE A 114 30.49 15.61 10.98
C ILE A 114 29.37 15.42 12.02
N GLU A 115 29.46 16.13 13.15
CA GLU A 115 28.50 16.06 14.25
C GLU A 115 27.17 16.73 13.89
N GLU A 116 27.19 17.99 13.44
CA GLU A 116 26.01 18.75 13.02
C GLU A 116 25.26 18.08 11.86
N GLY A 117 26.01 17.52 10.91
CA GLY A 117 25.44 16.80 9.77
C GLY A 117 25.01 15.37 10.08
N GLU A 118 25.25 14.89 11.31
CA GLU A 118 25.04 13.49 11.73
C GLU A 118 25.62 12.49 10.71
N LEU A 119 26.81 12.82 10.16
CA LEU A 119 27.30 12.18 8.96
C LEU A 119 27.58 10.68 9.17
N HIS A 120 27.92 10.30 10.40
CA HIS A 120 28.08 8.90 10.80
C HIS A 120 26.78 8.09 10.58
N ILE A 121 25.63 8.59 11.06
CA ILE A 121 24.33 7.92 10.88
C ILE A 121 23.97 7.85 9.40
N LYS A 122 24.08 8.97 8.67
CA LYS A 122 23.64 9.04 7.27
C LYS A 122 24.49 8.17 6.35
N LEU A 123 25.82 8.14 6.54
CA LEU A 123 26.70 7.29 5.73
C LEU A 123 26.53 5.81 6.06
N ASP A 124 26.32 5.46 7.34
CA ASP A 124 26.06 4.08 7.74
C ASP A 124 24.68 3.60 7.24
N GLU A 125 23.67 4.48 7.21
CA GLU A 125 22.36 4.18 6.62
C GLU A 125 22.46 4.00 5.10
N LEU A 126 23.23 4.83 4.41
CA LEU A 126 23.49 4.66 2.97
C LEU A 126 24.20 3.33 2.68
N ASP A 127 25.17 2.94 3.51
CA ASP A 127 25.82 1.62 3.40
C ASP A 127 24.77 0.50 3.52
N LYS A 128 23.85 0.58 4.49
CA LYS A 128 22.75 -0.41 4.64
C LYS A 128 21.78 -0.41 3.45
N LEU A 129 21.40 0.77 2.94
CA LEU A 129 20.49 0.87 1.80
C LEU A 129 21.11 0.31 0.51
N GLU A 130 22.41 0.53 0.30
CA GLU A 130 23.13 -0.08 -0.81
C GLU A 130 23.16 -1.61 -0.68
N GLU A 131 23.46 -2.12 0.51
CA GLU A 131 23.43 -3.57 0.81
C GLU A 131 22.07 -4.20 0.49
N LEU A 132 20.97 -3.56 0.93
CA LEU A 132 19.60 -4.02 0.64
C LEU A 132 19.28 -3.97 -0.86
N ALA A 133 19.84 -3.00 -1.59
CA ALA A 133 19.59 -2.80 -3.01
C ALA A 133 20.52 -3.61 -3.93
N LYS A 134 21.53 -4.33 -3.40
CA LYS A 134 22.60 -5.01 -4.19
C LYS A 134 22.11 -5.87 -5.35
N ASN A 135 20.97 -6.54 -5.19
CA ASN A 135 20.42 -7.46 -6.18
C ASN A 135 19.41 -6.80 -7.14
N THR A 136 19.16 -5.50 -6.98
CA THR A 136 18.21 -4.76 -7.82
C THR A 136 18.87 -4.39 -9.14
N THR A 137 18.47 -5.05 -10.23
CA THR A 137 19.02 -4.81 -11.58
C THR A 137 18.33 -3.66 -12.31
N GLN A 138 17.14 -3.26 -11.87
CA GLN A 138 16.40 -2.16 -12.47
C GLN A 138 16.95 -0.80 -12.03
N PRO A 139 16.89 0.21 -12.91
CA PRO A 139 17.25 1.57 -12.52
C PRO A 139 16.34 2.05 -11.39
N ALA A 140 16.95 2.54 -10.31
CA ALA A 140 16.20 3.11 -9.20
C ALA A 140 15.39 4.34 -9.65
N TRP A 141 14.18 4.48 -9.11
CA TRP A 141 13.31 5.62 -9.40
C TRP A 141 13.99 6.95 -9.08
N ARG A 142 13.70 7.98 -9.88
CA ARG A 142 14.15 9.36 -9.68
C ARG A 142 12.93 10.28 -9.84
N PRO A 143 12.84 11.36 -9.05
CA PRO A 143 11.79 12.36 -9.22
C PRO A 143 11.72 12.82 -10.67
N SER A 144 10.52 12.79 -11.25
CA SER A 144 10.32 13.17 -12.64
C SER A 144 10.35 14.69 -12.83
N GLY A 145 10.23 15.46 -11.74
CA GLY A 145 10.09 16.91 -11.77
C GLY A 145 8.65 17.37 -11.89
N CYS A 146 7.70 16.43 -12.02
CA CYS A 146 6.26 16.70 -12.02
C CYS A 146 5.66 16.18 -10.69
N PRO A 147 5.30 17.07 -9.75
CA PRO A 147 4.83 16.67 -8.42
C PRO A 147 3.64 15.71 -8.44
N GLU A 148 2.69 15.90 -9.36
CA GLU A 148 1.48 15.07 -9.47
C GLU A 148 1.83 13.62 -9.79
N ARG A 149 2.84 13.40 -10.64
CA ARG A 149 3.31 12.07 -11.03
C ARG A 149 4.17 11.44 -9.94
N ASP A 150 4.98 12.24 -9.26
CA ASP A 150 5.85 11.74 -8.19
C ASP A 150 5.02 11.33 -6.96
N LEU A 151 3.93 12.05 -6.69
CA LEU A 151 3.01 11.75 -5.60
C LEU A 151 2.11 10.54 -5.88
N SER A 152 1.75 10.29 -7.14
CA SER A 152 0.82 9.21 -7.48
C SER A 152 1.30 7.84 -6.99
N SER A 153 2.60 7.55 -7.10
CA SER A 153 3.15 6.27 -6.62
C SER A 153 2.96 6.08 -5.10
N SER A 154 2.99 7.16 -4.33
CA SER A 154 2.79 7.10 -2.88
C SER A 154 1.32 6.98 -2.51
N LEU A 155 0.41 7.56 -3.30
CA LEU A 155 -1.02 7.59 -3.00
C LEU A 155 -1.78 6.35 -3.50
N VAL A 156 -1.30 5.71 -4.56
CA VAL A 156 -1.95 4.54 -5.17
C VAL A 156 -2.32 3.45 -4.14
N PRO A 157 -1.44 3.03 -3.21
CA PRO A 157 -1.79 2.00 -2.23
C PRO A 157 -2.97 2.39 -1.32
N TYR A 158 -3.10 3.68 -0.96
CA TYR A 158 -4.19 4.17 -0.14
C TYR A 158 -5.52 4.15 -0.89
N PHE A 159 -5.51 4.60 -2.15
CA PHE A 159 -6.71 4.58 -2.98
C PHE A 159 -7.16 3.16 -3.31
N GLN A 160 -6.22 2.24 -3.56
CA GLN A 160 -6.53 0.82 -3.74
C GLN A 160 -7.18 0.23 -2.48
N ALA A 161 -6.64 0.49 -1.30
CA ALA A 161 -7.25 0.03 -0.05
C ALA A 161 -8.67 0.59 0.17
N GLN A 162 -8.89 1.86 -0.18
CA GLN A 162 -10.20 2.49 -0.10
C GLN A 162 -11.19 1.89 -1.11
N GLU A 163 -10.77 1.67 -2.34
CA GLU A 163 -11.57 1.05 -3.38
C GLU A 163 -12.00 -0.37 -2.96
N GLU A 164 -11.06 -1.17 -2.45
CA GLU A 164 -11.34 -2.51 -1.95
C GLU A 164 -12.39 -2.50 -0.84
N TYR A 165 -12.28 -1.57 0.11
CA TYR A 165 -13.25 -1.40 1.19
C TYR A 165 -14.64 -1.06 0.65
N LEU A 166 -14.74 -0.06 -0.22
CA LEU A 166 -16.02 0.37 -0.81
C LEU A 166 -16.67 -0.76 -1.63
N CYS A 167 -15.87 -1.53 -2.36
CA CYS A 167 -16.35 -2.68 -3.11
C CYS A 167 -16.94 -3.76 -2.19
N ARG A 168 -16.34 -3.99 -1.01
CA ARG A 168 -16.87 -4.95 -0.04
C ARG A 168 -18.21 -4.48 0.54
N GLU A 169 -18.31 -3.22 0.94
CA GLU A 169 -19.56 -2.67 1.49
C GLU A 169 -20.66 -2.62 0.43
N LEU A 170 -20.34 -2.24 -0.80
CA LEU A 170 -21.31 -2.23 -1.90
C LEU A 170 -21.90 -3.62 -2.16
N ARG A 171 -21.05 -4.66 -2.21
CA ARG A 171 -21.51 -6.05 -2.38
C ARG A 171 -22.40 -6.51 -1.24
N LYS A 172 -22.10 -6.09 0.00
CA LYS A 172 -22.93 -6.41 1.16
C LYS A 172 -24.32 -5.79 1.03
N LEU A 173 -24.38 -4.48 0.72
CA LEU A 173 -25.64 -3.78 0.52
C LEU A 173 -26.45 -4.35 -0.64
N GLN A 174 -25.80 -4.72 -1.74
CA GLN A 174 -26.47 -5.35 -2.88
C GLN A 174 -27.12 -6.68 -2.48
N LYS A 175 -26.41 -7.55 -1.75
CA LYS A 175 -26.97 -8.82 -1.26
C LYS A 175 -28.14 -8.64 -0.30
N GLU A 176 -28.05 -7.66 0.59
CA GLU A 176 -29.14 -7.36 1.53
C GLU A 176 -30.36 -6.80 0.78
N ASN A 177 -30.14 -5.93 -0.21
CA ASN A 177 -31.21 -5.36 -1.02
C ASN A 177 -31.90 -6.42 -1.88
N THR A 178 -31.16 -7.32 -2.53
CA THR A 178 -31.76 -8.43 -3.29
C THR A 178 -32.63 -9.31 -2.39
N ALA A 179 -32.11 -9.69 -1.21
CA ALA A 179 -32.88 -10.50 -0.25
C ALA A 179 -34.11 -9.77 0.31
N LEU A 180 -34.07 -8.44 0.42
CA LEU A 180 -35.24 -7.63 0.80
C LEU A 180 -36.25 -7.53 -0.33
N ALA A 181 -35.79 -7.31 -1.57
CA ALA A 181 -36.65 -7.22 -2.75
C ALA A 181 -37.42 -8.54 -2.97
N GLU A 182 -36.75 -9.68 -2.84
CA GLU A 182 -37.37 -11.01 -2.90
C GLU A 182 -38.45 -11.17 -1.83
N ARG A 183 -38.18 -10.77 -0.58
CA ARG A 183 -39.16 -10.82 0.51
C ARG A 183 -40.37 -9.91 0.26
N VAL A 184 -40.15 -8.71 -0.27
CA VAL A 184 -41.24 -7.80 -0.63
C VAL A 184 -42.09 -8.39 -1.75
N GLN A 185 -41.47 -9.00 -2.76
CA GLN A 185 -42.20 -9.65 -3.85
C GLN A 185 -43.04 -10.83 -3.36
N ALA A 186 -42.46 -11.71 -2.54
CA ALA A 186 -43.18 -12.82 -1.93
C ALA A 186 -44.35 -12.32 -1.06
N GLY A 187 -44.15 -11.27 -0.28
CA GLY A 187 -45.19 -10.63 0.52
C GLY A 187 -46.33 -10.09 -0.34
N ARG A 188 -46.02 -9.40 -1.44
CA ARG A 188 -47.02 -8.90 -2.40
C ARG A 188 -47.84 -10.03 -3.02
N GLN A 189 -47.19 -11.14 -3.41
CA GLN A 189 -47.88 -12.30 -3.95
C GLN A 189 -48.83 -12.94 -2.94
N ALA A 190 -48.42 -13.06 -1.68
CA ALA A 190 -49.27 -13.59 -0.61
C ALA A 190 -50.50 -12.70 -0.33
N ILE A 191 -50.35 -11.37 -0.41
CA ILE A 191 -51.46 -10.42 -0.31
C ILE A 191 -52.45 -10.65 -1.44
N VAL A 192 -51.98 -10.67 -2.70
CA VAL A 192 -52.85 -10.89 -3.88
C VAL A 192 -53.62 -12.22 -3.78
N GLN A 193 -52.96 -13.31 -3.36
CA GLN A 193 -53.63 -14.60 -3.16
C GLN A 193 -54.71 -14.52 -2.07
N THR A 194 -54.42 -13.81 -0.99
CA THR A 194 -55.38 -13.63 0.12
C THR A 194 -56.58 -12.81 -0.34
N GLU A 195 -56.36 -11.73 -1.09
CA GLU A 195 -57.43 -10.89 -1.67
C GLU A 195 -58.33 -11.68 -2.61
N GLN A 196 -57.75 -12.53 -3.48
CA GLN A 196 -58.50 -13.42 -4.35
C GLN A 196 -59.37 -14.40 -3.57
N ARG A 197 -58.83 -15.02 -2.51
CA ARG A 197 -59.58 -15.94 -1.65
C ARG A 197 -60.73 -15.23 -0.94
N ILE A 198 -60.49 -14.03 -0.39
CA ILE A 198 -61.54 -13.23 0.25
C ILE A 198 -62.63 -12.92 -0.77
N THR A 199 -62.27 -12.47 -1.96
CA THR A 199 -63.22 -12.15 -3.03
C THR A 199 -64.05 -13.38 -3.41
N ALA A 200 -63.42 -14.54 -3.63
CA ALA A 200 -64.13 -15.78 -3.95
C ALA A 200 -65.11 -16.18 -2.84
N THR A 201 -64.71 -16.11 -1.57
CA THR A 201 -65.62 -16.37 -0.45
C THR A 201 -66.75 -15.37 -0.40
N VAL A 202 -66.50 -14.07 -0.62
CA VAL A 202 -67.56 -13.05 -0.63
C VAL A 202 -68.57 -13.33 -1.73
N GLU A 203 -68.12 -13.72 -2.93
CA GLU A 203 -69.03 -14.08 -4.03
C GLU A 203 -69.83 -15.36 -3.76
N GLU A 204 -69.21 -16.38 -3.16
CA GLU A 204 -69.91 -17.61 -2.73
C GLU A 204 -71.00 -17.31 -1.69
N TRP A 205 -70.69 -16.49 -0.69
CA TRP A 205 -71.66 -16.07 0.33
C TRP A 205 -72.81 -15.26 -0.29
N LYS A 206 -72.52 -14.34 -1.22
CA LYS A 206 -73.57 -13.60 -1.95
C LYS A 206 -74.48 -14.52 -2.74
N ALA A 207 -73.93 -15.52 -3.44
CA ALA A 207 -74.71 -16.50 -4.18
C ALA A 207 -75.62 -17.32 -3.26
N SER A 208 -75.08 -17.83 -2.15
CA SER A 208 -75.87 -18.59 -1.17
C SER A 208 -77.00 -17.77 -0.53
N VAL A 209 -76.77 -16.49 -0.24
CA VAL A 209 -77.83 -15.58 0.25
C VAL A 209 -78.89 -15.36 -0.82
N GLY A 210 -78.50 -15.13 -2.08
CA GLY A 210 -79.43 -14.99 -3.20
C GLY A 210 -80.30 -16.25 -3.42
N ASP A 211 -79.70 -17.44 -3.33
CA ASP A 211 -80.43 -18.71 -3.42
C ASP A 211 -81.43 -18.89 -2.27
N MET A 212 -81.04 -18.50 -1.05
CA MET A 212 -81.93 -18.50 0.11
C MET A 212 -83.09 -17.51 -0.06
N GLU A 213 -82.83 -16.29 -0.54
CA GLU A 213 -83.88 -15.30 -0.83
C GLU A 213 -84.86 -15.81 -1.89
N ALA A 214 -84.37 -16.46 -2.95
CA ALA A 214 -85.20 -17.09 -3.96
C ALA A 214 -86.04 -18.25 -3.38
N PHE A 215 -85.45 -19.08 -2.51
CA PHE A 215 -86.16 -20.15 -1.81
C PHE A 215 -87.26 -19.61 -0.89
N VAL A 216 -86.98 -18.58 -0.09
CA VAL A 216 -87.96 -17.94 0.80
C VAL A 216 -89.12 -17.35 -0.02
N SER A 217 -88.81 -16.69 -1.14
CA SER A 217 -89.81 -16.13 -2.05
C SER A 217 -90.69 -17.21 -2.71
N SER A 218 -90.17 -18.43 -2.88
CA SER A 218 -90.93 -19.57 -3.40
C SER A 218 -91.82 -20.26 -2.35
N VAL A 219 -91.43 -20.25 -1.06
CA VAL A 219 -92.17 -20.92 0.03
C VAL A 219 -93.24 -20.01 0.62
N CYS A 220 -93.03 -18.70 0.57
CA CYS A 220 -94.02 -17.69 0.90
C CYS A 220 -94.46 -16.95 -0.38
N PRO A 221 -95.34 -17.52 -1.22
CA PRO A 221 -95.98 -16.72 -2.26
C PRO A 221 -96.69 -15.57 -1.55
N SER A 222 -96.45 -14.35 -1.99
CA SER A 222 -97.09 -13.18 -1.42
C SER A 222 -98.61 -13.40 -1.40
N GLU A 223 -99.19 -13.57 -0.21
CA GLU A 223 -100.63 -13.45 -0.03
C GLU A 223 -100.98 -12.01 -0.38
N THR A 224 -101.40 -11.79 -1.63
CA THR A 224 -102.20 -10.64 -2.00
C THR A 224 -103.52 -10.79 -1.25
N PHE A 225 -103.59 -10.20 -0.04
CA PHE A 225 -104.85 -9.88 0.59
C PHE A 225 -105.51 -8.76 -0.23
N ASP A 226 -106.30 -9.15 -1.22
CA ASP A 226 -107.34 -8.29 -1.76
C ASP A 226 -108.57 -8.37 -0.83
N PHE A 227 -109.04 -7.18 -0.44
CA PHE A 227 -110.12 -6.92 0.51
C PHE A 227 -111.46 -7.59 0.19
#